data_AF-A0A1L9BJ26-F1
#
_entry.id   AF-A0A1L9BJ26-F1
#
_cell.length_a   1.000
_cell.length_b   1.000
_cell.length_c   1.000
_cell.angle_alpha   90.00
_cell.angle_beta   90.00
_cell.angle_gamma   90.00
#
_symmetry.space_group_name_H-M   'P 1'
#
loop_
_entity.id
_entity.type
_entity.pdbx_description
1 polymer ?
#
loop_
_entity_poly.entity_id
_entity_poly.type
_entity_poly.pdbx_seq_one_letter_code
_entity_poly.pdbx_strand_id
1 'polypeptide(L)'
;MSSFIVASMAVGVACEPARPVHPSGVVSSASSKVRLLKEPARVTALEVPASPDGCLSIAYTLQQPDGERADVVVEVDAQGDGSFQRVTQAGSTDHEGLLARSTSPEGVTHRFLWNRAVDVRAATSVNVRVSA
;
A
#
# COMPACT_ATOMS: atom_id res chain seq x y z
N MET A 1 -28.35 27.98 11.55
CA MET A 1 -27.40 28.74 12.40
C MET A 1 -26.23 27.81 12.62
N SER A 2 -25.09 27.89 11.92
CA SER A 2 -24.11 28.97 11.72
C SER A 2 -23.16 28.48 10.60
N SER A 3 -22.39 29.25 9.83
CA SER A 3 -22.22 30.68 9.59
C SER A 3 -21.45 30.78 8.25
N PHE A 4 -21.66 31.83 7.47
CA PHE A 4 -20.93 32.13 6.23
C PHE A 4 -19.83 33.19 6.47
N ILE A 5 -18.95 33.34 5.46
CA ILE A 5 -18.01 34.47 5.16
C ILE A 5 -16.68 34.35 5.92
N VAL A 6 -15.49 34.35 5.27
CA VAL A 6 -14.78 35.55 4.78
C VAL A 6 -14.03 35.32 3.46
N ALA A 7 -14.39 36.13 2.45
CA ALA A 7 -13.54 36.48 1.32
C ALA A 7 -12.66 37.67 1.71
N SER A 8 -11.35 37.60 1.47
CA SER A 8 -10.44 38.74 1.56
C SER A 8 -10.07 39.21 0.15
N MET A 9 -10.52 40.41 -0.18
CA MET A 9 -10.07 41.21 -1.32
C MET A 9 -8.80 41.96 -0.93
N ALA A 10 -7.74 41.85 -1.73
CA ALA A 10 -6.66 42.82 -1.76
C ALA A 10 -6.84 43.69 -3.01
N VAL A 11 -6.86 45.00 -2.79
CA VAL A 11 -7.04 46.06 -3.79
C VAL A 11 -5.67 46.48 -4.32
N GLY A 12 -5.57 46.52 -5.66
CA GLY A 12 -4.98 47.64 -6.38
C GLY A 12 -3.52 47.52 -6.82
N VAL A 13 -3.32 47.46 -8.14
CA VAL A 13 -2.64 48.55 -8.87
C VAL A 13 -3.32 48.70 -10.23
N ALA A 14 -3.87 49.88 -10.47
CA ALA A 14 -4.37 50.32 -11.77
C ALA A 14 -3.17 50.71 -12.67
N CYS A 15 -3.20 50.26 -13.93
CA CYS A 15 -2.48 50.91 -15.02
C CYS A 15 -3.17 50.55 -16.36
N GLU A 16 -3.84 51.53 -16.94
CA GLU A 16 -4.34 51.57 -18.32
C GLU A 16 -4.01 52.99 -18.84
N PRO A 17 -3.83 53.32 -20.15
CA PRO A 17 -4.09 52.56 -21.40
C PRO A 17 -2.94 52.57 -22.45
N ALA A 18 -2.95 51.62 -23.41
CA ALA A 18 -2.68 51.91 -24.83
C ALA A 18 -2.93 50.73 -25.80
N ARG A 19 -3.91 50.94 -26.69
CA ARG A 19 -4.11 50.42 -28.06
C ARG A 19 -4.37 48.91 -28.31
N PRO A 20 -5.35 48.58 -29.18
CA PRO A 20 -5.61 47.20 -29.59
C PRO A 20 -4.60 46.78 -30.66
N VAL A 21 -3.76 45.80 -30.33
CA VAL A 21 -3.03 45.00 -31.31
C VAL A 21 -3.34 43.55 -30.99
N HIS A 22 -4.15 42.91 -31.82
CA HIS A 22 -4.24 41.45 -31.85
C HIS A 22 -2.86 40.93 -32.25
N PRO A 23 -2.26 40.07 -31.42
CA PRO A 23 -1.89 38.78 -31.96
C PRO A 23 -2.77 37.72 -31.31
N SER A 24 -3.36 36.89 -32.16
CA SER A 24 -3.88 35.57 -31.79
C SER A 24 -2.76 34.77 -31.14
N GLY A 25 -2.55 35.00 -29.85
CA GLY A 25 -1.74 34.18 -28.98
C GLY A 25 -2.70 33.42 -28.12
N VAL A 26 -3.18 32.27 -28.60
CA VAL A 26 -3.79 31.29 -27.71
C VAL A 26 -2.65 30.89 -26.77
N VAL A 27 -2.59 31.50 -25.59
CA VAL A 27 -1.82 30.94 -24.48
C VAL A 27 -2.49 29.62 -24.21
N SER A 28 -1.95 28.58 -24.84
CA SER A 28 -2.23 27.20 -24.49
C SER A 28 -1.71 27.06 -23.07
N SER A 29 -2.60 27.30 -22.11
CA SER A 29 -2.41 26.88 -20.74
C SER A 29 -2.25 25.37 -20.82
N ALA A 30 -1.00 24.92 -20.89
CA ALA A 30 -0.67 23.54 -20.67
C ALA A 30 -1.02 23.26 -19.21
N SER A 31 -2.29 22.91 -18.98
CA SER A 31 -2.73 22.33 -17.71
C SER A 31 -1.88 21.09 -17.52
N SER A 32 -0.90 21.19 -16.61
CA SER A 32 -0.17 20.03 -16.16
C SER A 32 -1.21 19.08 -15.59
N LYS A 33 -1.55 18.02 -16.33
CA LYS A 33 -2.47 17.00 -15.85
C LYS A 33 -1.82 16.36 -14.62
N VAL A 34 -2.26 16.78 -13.43
CA VAL A 34 -1.89 16.12 -12.18
C VAL A 34 -2.42 14.69 -12.27
N ARG A 35 -1.51 13.71 -12.34
CA ARG A 35 -1.88 12.30 -12.32
C ARG A 35 -1.82 11.82 -10.88
N LEU A 36 -2.96 11.44 -10.33
CA LEU A 36 -3.02 10.80 -9.03
C LEU A 36 -2.28 9.45 -9.10
N LEU A 37 -1.41 9.19 -8.13
CA LEU A 37 -0.80 7.87 -7.96
C LEU A 37 -1.84 6.95 -7.33
N LYS A 38 -1.82 5.67 -7.74
CA LYS A 38 -2.62 4.62 -7.11
C LYS A 38 -2.25 4.50 -5.63
N GLU A 39 -3.25 4.22 -4.81
CA GLU A 39 -3.01 4.06 -3.38
C GLU A 39 -2.28 2.73 -3.12
N PRO A 40 -1.25 2.67 -2.24
CA PRO A 40 -0.57 1.43 -1.93
C PRO A 40 -1.53 0.40 -1.33
N ALA A 41 -1.25 -0.88 -1.61
CA ALA A 41 -1.94 -1.98 -0.95
C ALA A 41 -1.56 -2.04 0.54
N ARG A 42 -2.46 -2.61 1.33
CA ARG A 42 -2.36 -2.66 2.79
C ARG A 42 -2.69 -4.06 3.25
N VAL A 43 -1.87 -4.59 4.14
CA VAL A 43 -2.16 -5.86 4.82
C VAL A 43 -3.00 -5.56 6.06
N THR A 44 -4.11 -6.27 6.17
CA THR A 44 -5.03 -6.22 7.32
C THR A 44 -5.34 -7.64 7.79
N ALA A 45 -5.99 -7.78 8.95
CA ALA A 45 -6.44 -9.06 9.51
C ALA A 45 -5.37 -10.18 9.49
N LEU A 46 -4.14 -9.86 9.92
CA LEU A 46 -3.04 -10.82 9.96
C LEU A 46 -3.26 -11.86 11.05
N GLU A 47 -3.25 -13.13 10.68
CA GLU A 47 -3.34 -14.27 11.58
C GLU A 47 -2.15 -15.20 11.37
N VAL A 48 -1.41 -15.46 12.45
CA VAL A 48 -0.27 -16.39 12.47
C VAL A 48 -0.54 -17.44 13.57
N PRO A 49 -0.71 -18.72 13.23
CA PRO A 49 -0.92 -19.77 14.22
C PRO A 49 0.25 -19.88 15.19
N ALA A 50 -0.05 -20.05 16.48
CA ALA A 50 0.95 -20.34 17.50
C ALA A 50 1.33 -21.82 17.45
N SER A 51 2.33 -22.16 16.63
CA SER A 51 2.97 -23.48 16.66
C SER A 51 4.49 -23.32 16.60
N PRO A 52 5.24 -24.03 17.48
CA PRO A 52 6.69 -23.96 17.50
C PRO A 52 7.35 -24.79 16.39
N ASP A 53 6.58 -25.53 15.59
CA ASP A 53 7.12 -26.48 14.60
C ASP A 53 6.28 -26.56 13.32
N GLY A 54 6.89 -27.13 12.29
CA GLY A 54 6.22 -27.50 11.03
C GLY A 54 6.05 -26.36 10.03
N CYS A 55 5.07 -26.52 9.15
CA CYS A 55 4.63 -25.49 8.22
C CYS A 55 3.43 -24.75 8.81
N LEU A 56 3.43 -23.42 8.75
CA LEU A 56 2.37 -22.58 9.31
C LEU A 56 1.56 -21.90 8.21
N SER A 57 0.23 -21.99 8.31
CA SER A 57 -0.68 -21.26 7.42
C SER A 57 -0.87 -19.85 7.96
N ILE A 58 -0.30 -18.85 7.27
CA ILE A 58 -0.48 -17.43 7.58
C ILE A 58 -1.66 -16.93 6.76
N ALA A 59 -2.69 -16.42 7.42
CA ALA A 59 -3.82 -15.76 6.77
C ALA A 59 -3.67 -14.24 6.88
N TYR A 60 -4.03 -13.53 5.82
CA TYR A 60 -4.01 -12.08 5.77
C TYR A 60 -5.02 -11.56 4.76
N THR A 61 -5.42 -10.31 4.90
CA THR A 61 -6.31 -9.63 3.97
C THR A 61 -5.56 -8.51 3.25
N LEU A 62 -5.70 -8.43 1.92
CA LEU A 62 -5.14 -7.33 1.13
C LEU A 62 -6.22 -6.35 0.72
N GLN A 63 -6.08 -5.12 1.20
CA GLN A 63 -6.94 -4.00 0.84
C GLN A 63 -6.19 -3.05 -0.10
N GLN A 64 -6.80 -2.71 -1.23
CA GLN A 64 -6.27 -1.71 -2.16
C GLN A 64 -7.46 -0.97 -2.81
N PRO A 65 -7.61 0.35 -2.59
CA PRO A 65 -8.77 1.12 -3.06
C PRO A 65 -9.03 1.14 -4.57
N ASP A 66 -8.02 0.87 -5.40
CA ASP A 66 -8.15 0.82 -6.86
C ASP A 66 -8.34 -0.63 -7.40
N GLY A 67 -8.36 -1.65 -6.54
CA GLY A 67 -8.47 -3.08 -6.92
C GLY A 67 -7.25 -3.66 -7.66
N GLU A 68 -6.10 -3.02 -7.57
CA GLU A 68 -4.86 -3.40 -8.22
C GLU A 68 -4.15 -4.52 -7.48
N ARG A 69 -3.63 -5.49 -8.24
CA ARG A 69 -2.89 -6.62 -7.67
C ARG A 69 -1.63 -6.13 -6.97
N ALA A 70 -1.30 -6.80 -5.87
CA ALA A 70 -0.13 -6.47 -5.05
C ALA A 70 0.77 -7.70 -4.86
N ASP A 71 2.07 -7.43 -4.75
CA ASP A 71 3.02 -8.43 -4.27
C ASP A 71 3.08 -8.34 -2.75
N VAL A 72 3.27 -9.48 -2.10
CA VAL A 72 3.34 -9.58 -0.64
C VAL A 72 4.73 -9.99 -0.23
N VAL A 73 5.20 -9.44 0.88
CA VAL A 73 6.46 -9.83 1.50
C VAL A 73 6.15 -10.29 2.92
N VAL A 74 6.49 -11.55 3.20
CA VAL A 74 6.42 -12.15 4.53
C VAL A 74 7.85 -12.31 5.05
N GLU A 75 8.10 -11.77 6.23
CA GLU A 75 9.42 -11.79 6.85
C GLU A 75 9.33 -12.19 8.32
N VAL A 76 10.40 -12.82 8.79
CA VAL A 76 10.56 -13.26 10.18
C VAL A 76 11.83 -12.67 10.76
N ASP A 77 11.73 -12.19 12.00
CA ASP A 77 12.85 -11.98 12.89
C ASP A 77 12.91 -13.18 13.85
N ALA A 78 13.83 -14.09 13.54
CA ALA A 78 13.97 -15.38 14.21
C ALA A 78 14.67 -15.27 15.57
N GLN A 79 15.44 -14.19 15.80
CA GLN A 79 16.26 -14.00 17.00
C GLN A 79 15.66 -12.98 17.97
N GLY A 80 14.63 -12.24 17.55
CA GLY A 80 14.06 -11.15 18.33
C GLY A 80 14.93 -9.89 18.35
N ASP A 81 15.88 -9.77 17.42
CA ASP A 81 16.86 -8.66 17.36
C ASP A 81 16.46 -7.56 16.37
N GLY A 82 15.29 -7.71 15.72
CA GLY A 82 14.78 -6.79 14.71
C GLY A 82 15.34 -7.03 13.30
N SER A 83 16.18 -8.06 13.09
CA SER A 83 16.68 -8.45 11.77
C SER A 83 15.67 -9.33 11.05
N PHE A 84 14.91 -8.72 10.15
CA PHE A 84 13.90 -9.42 9.35
C PHE A 84 14.50 -10.04 8.10
N GLN A 85 14.17 -11.31 7.87
CA GLN A 85 14.54 -12.08 6.68
C GLN A 85 13.29 -12.62 5.99
N ARG A 86 13.32 -12.73 4.65
CA ARG A 86 12.21 -13.34 3.89
C ARG A 86 12.05 -14.80 4.27
N VAL A 87 10.80 -15.20 4.47
CA VAL A 87 10.48 -16.58 4.83
C VAL A 87 10.53 -17.52 3.63
N THR A 88 10.80 -18.79 3.89
CA THR A 88 10.75 -19.87 2.92
C THR A 88 9.31 -20.34 2.74
N GLN A 89 8.78 -20.26 1.52
CA GLN A 89 7.47 -20.85 1.20
C GLN A 89 7.54 -22.37 1.20
N ALA A 90 6.57 -23.02 1.85
CA ALA A 90 6.37 -24.47 1.76
C ALA A 90 5.60 -24.84 0.49
N GLY A 91 5.84 -26.06 -0.02
CA GLY A 91 5.06 -26.61 -1.12
C GLY A 91 3.61 -26.89 -0.68
N SER A 92 2.63 -26.49 -1.49
CA SER A 92 1.20 -26.67 -1.21
C SER A 92 0.38 -26.63 -2.50
N THR A 93 -0.79 -27.27 -2.50
CA THR A 93 -1.80 -27.21 -3.56
C THR A 93 -3.00 -26.32 -3.22
N ASP A 94 -3.09 -25.84 -1.98
CA ASP A 94 -4.24 -25.12 -1.42
C ASP A 94 -3.88 -23.76 -0.78
N HIS A 95 -2.60 -23.39 -0.82
CA HIS A 95 -2.07 -22.10 -0.41
C HIS A 95 -1.48 -21.37 -1.61
N GLU A 96 -1.44 -20.05 -1.51
CA GLU A 96 -1.03 -19.17 -2.58
C GLU A 96 0.44 -18.81 -2.48
N GLY A 97 1.03 -18.42 -3.62
CA GLY A 97 2.27 -17.66 -3.64
C GLY A 97 2.04 -16.19 -3.26
N LEU A 98 3.12 -15.43 -3.14
CA LEU A 98 3.05 -14.04 -2.68
C LEU A 98 2.95 -13.00 -3.80
N LEU A 99 3.07 -13.39 -5.07
CA LEU A 99 3.10 -12.44 -6.20
C LEU A 99 1.72 -12.21 -6.80
N ALA A 100 1.47 -10.97 -7.23
CA ALA A 100 0.28 -10.51 -7.95
C ALA A 100 -1.05 -10.98 -7.32
N ARG A 101 -1.14 -10.91 -5.98
CA ARG A 101 -2.35 -11.26 -5.23
C ARG A 101 -3.48 -10.29 -5.54
N SER A 102 -4.68 -10.82 -5.65
CA SER A 102 -5.88 -10.00 -5.84
C SER A 102 -6.09 -9.09 -4.63
N THR A 103 -6.71 -7.95 -4.85
CA THR A 103 -7.05 -7.00 -3.80
C THR A 103 -8.45 -6.47 -4.08
N SER A 104 -9.01 -5.75 -3.10
CA SER A 104 -10.22 -4.95 -3.30
C SER A 104 -10.25 -3.80 -2.29
N PRO A 105 -11.12 -2.80 -2.47
CA PRO A 105 -11.36 -1.78 -1.47
C PRO A 105 -11.88 -2.35 -0.14
N GLU A 106 -12.60 -3.47 -0.17
CA GLU A 106 -13.13 -4.15 1.03
C GLU A 106 -12.13 -5.14 1.65
N GLY A 107 -11.10 -5.54 0.90
CA GLY A 107 -10.13 -6.56 1.29
C GLY A 107 -10.42 -7.93 0.66
N VAL A 108 -9.36 -8.61 0.24
CA VAL A 108 -9.40 -10.03 -0.19
C VAL A 108 -8.53 -10.86 0.73
N THR A 109 -9.09 -11.95 1.27
CA THR A 109 -8.36 -12.87 2.16
C THR A 109 -7.50 -13.85 1.37
N HIS A 110 -6.26 -14.01 1.82
CA HIS A 110 -5.23 -14.85 1.26
C HIS A 110 -4.66 -15.80 2.31
N ARG A 111 -4.07 -16.91 1.85
CA ARG A 111 -3.38 -17.87 2.70
C ARG A 111 -2.03 -18.25 2.12
N PHE A 112 -0.99 -18.09 2.93
CA PHE A 112 0.39 -18.42 2.58
C PHE A 112 0.89 -19.53 3.51
N LEU A 113 1.54 -20.56 2.95
CA LEU A 113 2.15 -21.63 3.74
C LEU A 113 3.63 -21.35 3.96
N TRP A 114 3.98 -21.02 5.19
CA TRP A 114 5.36 -20.78 5.62
C TRP A 114 6.03 -22.07 6.08
N ASN A 115 7.22 -22.39 5.55
CA ASN A 115 8.09 -23.44 6.07
C ASN A 115 8.92 -22.96 7.28
N ARG A 116 8.27 -22.81 8.43
CA ARG A 116 8.93 -22.34 9.66
C ARG A 116 10.09 -23.21 10.10
N ALA A 117 9.98 -24.54 9.94
CA ALA A 117 11.03 -25.47 10.35
C ALA A 117 12.39 -25.21 9.66
N VAL A 118 12.38 -24.63 8.45
CA VAL A 118 13.60 -24.25 7.73
C VAL A 118 14.17 -22.93 8.27
N ASP A 119 13.32 -21.93 8.49
CA ASP A 119 13.76 -20.57 8.82
C ASP A 119 14.06 -20.37 10.31
N VAL A 120 13.36 -21.09 11.18
CA VAL A 120 13.38 -20.89 12.63
C VAL A 120 13.56 -22.24 13.31
N ARG A 121 14.82 -22.60 13.59
CA ARG A 121 15.14 -23.84 14.30
C ARG A 121 15.12 -23.59 15.81
N ALA A 122 14.33 -24.38 16.53
CA ALA A 122 14.29 -24.43 18.00
C ALA A 122 13.89 -23.14 18.75
N ALA A 123 13.50 -22.05 18.05
CA ALA A 123 12.93 -20.89 18.73
C ALA A 123 11.48 -21.18 19.15
N THR A 124 11.10 -20.76 20.35
CA THR A 124 9.73 -20.89 20.86
C THR A 124 8.85 -19.70 20.50
N SER A 125 9.47 -18.56 20.16
CA SER A 125 8.82 -17.30 19.82
C SER A 125 9.61 -16.59 18.72
N VAL A 126 8.89 -15.92 17.81
CA VAL A 126 9.47 -15.14 16.71
C VAL A 126 8.57 -13.95 16.39
N ASN A 127 9.15 -12.91 15.79
CA ASN A 127 8.38 -11.80 15.26
C ASN A 127 8.13 -12.02 13.77
N VAL A 128 6.87 -11.91 13.33
CA VAL A 128 6.50 -12.03 11.92
C VAL A 128 5.91 -10.71 11.46
N ARG A 129 6.29 -10.27 10.26
CA ARG A 129 5.66 -9.12 9.58
C ARG A 129 5.22 -9.51 8.18
N VAL A 130 4.12 -8.91 7.74
CA VAL A 130 3.58 -9.08 6.39
C VAL A 130 3.30 -7.69 5.82
N SER A 131 3.76 -7.43 4.60
CA SER A 131 3.63 -6.14 3.90
C SER A 131 3.27 -6.35 2.43
N ALA A 132 2.72 -5.31 1.80
CA ALA A 132 2.31 -5.29 0.39
C ALA A 132 2.67 -3.94 -0.25
#